data_AF-A0AA88VN09-F1
#
_entry.id   AF-A0AA88VN09-F1
#
_cell.length_a   1.000
_cell.length_b   1.000
_cell.length_c   1.000
_cell.angle_alpha   90.00
_cell.angle_beta   90.00
_cell.angle_gamma   90.00
#
_symmetry.space_group_name_H-M   'P 1'
#
loop_
_entity.id
_entity.type
_entity.pdbx_description
1 polymer ?
#
loop_
_entity_poly.entity_id
_entity_poly.type
_entity_poly.pdbx_seq_one_letter_code
_entity_poly.pdbx_strand_id
1 'polypeptide(L)'
;SHKAIATILGAGLAVSAIVSPASAAELPLLGSSLQLSEPSNALSLPTWAIHVSSVLEWIIAMALVWQYAEESGYESWKGLSWGMVPLLGGAFCACTWHFFYNSESLEVRLPFFQALVALQGALTVIGNTAMCVAAFRIYKSLQGRSENL
;
A
#
# COMPACT_ATOMS: atom_id res chain seq x y z
N SER A 1 -4.27 23.50 -36.41
CA SER A 1 -5.24 22.44 -36.09
C SER A 1 -5.47 22.48 -34.58
N HIS A 2 -6.52 23.17 -34.14
CA HIS A 2 -6.94 23.23 -32.74
C HIS A 2 -8.40 22.75 -32.69
N LYS A 3 -8.68 21.70 -31.93
CA LYS A 3 -10.06 21.24 -31.68
C LYS A 3 -10.45 21.65 -30.26
N ALA A 4 -11.30 22.65 -30.15
CA ALA A 4 -12.15 22.88 -29.00
C ALA A 4 -13.49 22.18 -29.27
N ILE A 5 -13.99 21.41 -28.31
CA ILE A 5 -15.34 20.83 -28.36
C ILE A 5 -16.19 21.54 -27.31
N ALA A 6 -17.19 22.26 -27.81
CA ALA A 6 -18.24 22.90 -27.05
C ALA A 6 -19.16 21.86 -26.40
N THR A 7 -19.62 22.13 -25.17
CA THR A 7 -20.71 21.36 -24.56
C THR A 7 -21.84 22.32 -24.17
N ILE A 8 -23.05 21.86 -24.47
CA ILE A 8 -24.29 22.60 -24.67
C ILE A 8 -24.96 23.01 -23.35
N LEU A 9 -25.48 24.24 -23.33
CA LEU A 9 -26.39 24.77 -22.31
C LEU A 9 -27.79 24.14 -22.49
N GLY A 10 -28.35 23.57 -21.42
CA GLY A 10 -29.75 23.14 -21.35
C GLY A 10 -30.40 23.67 -20.08
N ALA A 11 -31.41 24.53 -20.25
CA ALA A 11 -32.17 25.18 -19.19
C ALA A 11 -33.18 24.21 -18.53
N GLY A 12 -33.38 24.34 -17.20
CA GLY A 12 -34.41 23.63 -16.45
C GLY A 12 -34.77 24.39 -15.17
N LEU A 13 -36.06 24.72 -15.02
CA LEU A 13 -36.66 25.64 -14.06
C LEU A 13 -36.50 25.29 -12.56
N ALA A 14 -36.57 26.34 -11.74
CA ALA A 14 -36.53 26.35 -10.28
C ALA A 14 -37.80 25.83 -9.59
N VAL A 15 -37.64 25.27 -8.39
CA VAL A 15 -38.62 25.38 -7.30
C VAL A 15 -37.86 25.54 -5.98
N SER A 16 -37.97 26.72 -5.36
CA SER A 16 -37.58 26.97 -3.98
C SER A 16 -38.49 26.19 -3.03
N ALA A 17 -37.92 25.38 -2.15
CA ALA A 17 -38.60 24.83 -0.99
C ALA A 17 -37.96 25.37 0.30
N ILE A 18 -38.58 26.43 0.82
CA ILE A 18 -38.85 26.74 2.23
C ILE A 18 -37.87 26.14 3.27
N VAL A 19 -37.00 26.99 3.81
CA VAL A 19 -36.31 26.72 5.08
C VAL A 19 -37.32 26.62 6.22
N SER A 20 -37.35 25.48 6.91
CA SER A 20 -37.98 25.31 8.23
C SER A 20 -36.91 24.80 9.21
N PRO A 21 -36.77 25.39 10.41
CA PRO A 21 -35.76 24.97 11.37
C PRO A 21 -36.37 23.96 12.34
N ALA A 22 -36.16 22.66 12.16
CA ALA A 22 -36.46 21.69 13.22
C ALA A 22 -35.77 20.34 12.99
N SER A 23 -35.11 19.89 14.06
CA SER A 23 -34.71 18.52 14.36
C SER A 23 -33.43 17.98 13.71
N ALA A 24 -32.35 18.01 14.50
CA ALA A 24 -31.10 17.25 14.30
C ALA A 24 -31.30 15.75 14.57
N ALA A 25 -32.33 15.16 13.99
CA ALA A 25 -32.63 13.74 14.03
C ALA A 25 -33.42 13.44 12.76
N GLU A 26 -32.73 13.02 11.70
CA GLU A 26 -33.21 12.10 10.67
C GLU A 26 -32.10 11.95 9.60
N LEU A 27 -30.94 11.42 10.01
CA LEU A 27 -30.15 10.56 9.12
C LEU A 27 -29.79 9.25 9.86
N PRO A 28 -30.76 8.45 10.36
CA PRO A 28 -30.47 7.29 11.19
C PRO A 28 -30.51 5.98 10.38
N LEU A 29 -30.59 6.04 9.04
CA LEU A 29 -30.89 4.86 8.22
C LEU A 29 -29.66 4.17 7.60
N LEU A 30 -28.46 4.75 7.70
CA LEU A 30 -27.22 4.12 7.19
C LEU A 30 -26.19 3.79 8.29
N GLY A 31 -26.46 4.12 9.55
CA GLY A 31 -25.51 3.94 10.65
C GLY A 31 -25.64 2.62 11.41
N SER A 32 -26.80 1.95 11.34
CA SER A 32 -27.18 0.93 12.34
C SER A 32 -27.43 -0.47 11.78
N SER A 33 -27.37 -0.68 10.46
CA SER A 33 -27.73 -1.95 9.81
C SER A 33 -26.56 -2.84 9.40
N LEU A 34 -25.33 -2.52 9.84
CA LEU A 34 -24.18 -3.40 9.73
C LEU A 34 -23.49 -3.55 11.10
N GLN A 35 -24.20 -4.11 12.09
CA GLN A 35 -23.51 -4.74 13.22
C GLN A 35 -22.82 -6.01 12.71
N LEU A 36 -21.73 -5.82 11.95
CA LEU A 36 -20.80 -6.87 11.63
C LEU A 36 -20.04 -7.16 12.92
N SER A 37 -20.44 -8.19 13.65
CA SER A 37 -19.62 -8.72 14.74
C SER A 37 -18.35 -9.30 14.11
N GLU A 38 -17.29 -8.49 14.08
CA GLU A 38 -15.97 -8.95 13.69
C GLU A 38 -15.45 -9.96 14.74
N PRO A 39 -14.72 -11.00 14.30
CA PRO A 39 -14.11 -11.94 15.23
C PRO A 39 -13.03 -11.24 16.06
N SER A 40 -12.79 -11.71 17.28
CA SER A 40 -11.88 -11.05 18.24
C SER A 40 -10.43 -10.91 17.77
N ASN A 41 -10.05 -11.71 16.78
CA ASN A 41 -8.74 -11.75 16.13
C ASN A 41 -8.62 -10.79 14.92
N ALA A 42 -9.65 -9.98 14.65
CA ALA A 42 -9.61 -8.96 13.61
C ALA A 42 -8.74 -7.76 13.98
N LEU A 43 -8.05 -7.23 12.97
CA LEU A 43 -7.35 -5.94 13.09
C LEU A 43 -8.38 -4.81 13.11
N SER A 44 -8.17 -3.83 13.99
CA SER A 44 -9.01 -2.63 14.03
C SER A 44 -8.86 -1.79 12.74
N LEU A 45 -9.89 -0.98 12.41
CA LEU A 45 -9.85 -0.07 11.25
C LEU A 45 -8.61 0.85 11.23
N PRO A 46 -8.19 1.49 12.35
CA PRO A 46 -6.93 2.24 12.38
C PRO A 46 -5.70 1.38 12.06
N THR A 47 -5.66 0.14 12.53
CA THR A 47 -4.54 -0.77 12.24
C THR A 47 -4.50 -1.13 10.75
N TRP A 48 -5.65 -1.39 10.13
CA TRP A 48 -5.75 -1.61 8.69
C TRP A 48 -5.28 -0.40 7.88
N ALA A 49 -5.68 0.80 8.28
CA ALA A 49 -5.25 2.03 7.62
C ALA A 49 -3.71 2.13 7.58
N ILE A 50 -3.04 1.81 8.69
CA ILE A 50 -1.57 1.80 8.76
C ILE A 50 -0.97 0.73 7.83
N HIS A 51 -1.52 -0.49 7.79
CA HIS A 51 -0.97 -1.54 6.92
C HIS A 51 -1.07 -1.16 5.44
N VAL A 52 -2.22 -0.65 5.01
CA VAL A 52 -2.43 -0.23 3.63
C VAL A 52 -1.58 0.99 3.30
N SER A 53 -1.52 1.99 4.18
CA SER A 53 -0.68 3.17 3.95
C SER A 53 0.79 2.79 3.83
N SER A 54 1.32 1.94 4.71
CA SER A 54 2.72 1.52 4.67
C SER A 54 3.08 0.71 3.42
N VAL A 55 2.17 -0.11 2.90
CA VAL A 55 2.37 -0.81 1.61
C VAL A 55 2.46 0.20 0.45
N LEU A 56 1.57 1.20 0.42
CA LEU A 56 1.60 2.24 -0.60
C LEU A 56 2.85 3.11 -0.50
N GLU A 57 3.22 3.53 0.72
CA GLU A 57 4.46 4.27 0.99
C GLU A 57 5.68 3.51 0.50
N TRP A 58 5.72 2.19 0.71
CA TRP A 58 6.82 1.34 0.23
C TRP A 58 6.89 1.29 -1.30
N ILE A 59 5.75 1.14 -1.99
CA ILE A 59 5.69 1.15 -3.46
C ILE A 59 6.16 2.50 -4.01
N ILE A 60 5.72 3.60 -3.41
CA ILE A 60 6.15 4.95 -3.78
C ILE A 60 7.66 5.10 -3.56
N ALA A 61 8.19 4.64 -2.42
CA ALA A 61 9.63 4.67 -2.14
C ALA A 61 10.42 3.87 -3.18
N MET A 62 9.97 2.68 -3.58
CA MET A 62 10.60 1.89 -4.63
C MET A 62 10.65 2.64 -5.97
N ALA A 63 9.56 3.32 -6.33
CA ALA A 63 9.48 4.13 -7.55
C ALA A 63 10.42 5.34 -7.47
N LEU A 64 10.49 6.03 -6.33
CA LEU A 64 11.40 7.15 -6.11
C LEU A 64 12.88 6.74 -6.18
N VAL A 65 13.24 5.59 -5.60
CA VAL A 65 14.60 5.03 -5.70
C VAL A 65 14.97 4.72 -7.15
N TRP A 66 14.01 4.22 -7.93
CA TRP A 66 14.22 3.95 -9.35
C TRP A 66 14.42 5.23 -10.16
N GLN A 67 13.51 6.19 -10.00
CA GLN A 67 13.56 7.50 -10.65
C GLN A 67 14.87 8.23 -10.32
N TYR A 68 15.28 8.19 -9.05
CA TYR A 68 16.56 8.74 -8.63
C TYR A 68 17.74 8.11 -9.41
N ALA A 69 17.71 6.81 -9.63
CA ALA A 69 18.76 6.12 -10.39
C ALA A 69 18.84 6.62 -11.85
N GLU A 70 17.68 6.88 -12.48
CA GLU A 70 17.61 7.38 -13.86
C GLU A 70 18.09 8.83 -13.97
N GLU A 71 17.62 9.71 -13.09
CA GLU A 71 17.97 11.14 -13.11
C GLU A 71 19.43 11.41 -12.70
N SER A 72 19.98 10.61 -11.77
CA SER A 72 21.36 10.77 -11.29
C SER A 72 22.40 10.01 -12.13
N GLY A 73 21.96 9.12 -13.02
CA GLY A 73 22.81 8.18 -13.75
C GLY A 73 23.43 7.07 -12.88
N TYR A 74 22.97 6.89 -11.63
CA TYR A 74 23.48 5.85 -10.73
C TYR A 74 22.66 4.56 -10.83
N GLU A 75 22.90 3.79 -11.89
CA GLU A 75 22.22 2.51 -12.15
C GLU A 75 22.28 1.51 -10.98
N SER A 76 23.27 1.60 -10.08
CA SER A 76 23.34 0.78 -8.87
C SER A 76 22.13 0.93 -7.95
N TRP A 77 21.45 2.08 -7.99
CA TRP A 77 20.23 2.34 -7.22
C TRP A 77 19.00 1.59 -7.77
N LYS A 78 18.94 1.26 -9.06
CA LYS A 78 17.89 0.36 -9.59
C LYS A 78 18.01 -1.04 -8.97
N GLY A 79 19.23 -1.48 -8.69
CA GLY A 79 19.48 -2.70 -7.94
C GLY A 79 18.92 -2.67 -6.52
N LEU A 80 18.89 -1.51 -5.87
CA LEU A 80 18.25 -1.31 -4.57
C LEU A 80 16.73 -1.42 -4.67
N SER A 81 16.10 -0.78 -5.66
CA SER A 81 14.65 -0.95 -5.91
C SER A 81 14.26 -2.41 -6.11
N TRP A 82 15.04 -3.18 -6.89
CA TRP A 82 14.81 -4.63 -7.03
C TRP A 82 15.00 -5.38 -5.71
N GLY A 83 16.00 -5.00 -4.91
CA GLY A 83 16.22 -5.59 -3.58
C GLY A 83 15.10 -5.34 -2.58
N MET A 84 14.28 -4.30 -2.79
CA MET A 84 13.11 -3.98 -1.95
C MET A 84 11.86 -4.83 -2.28
N VAL A 85 11.81 -5.47 -3.46
CA VAL A 85 10.64 -6.25 -3.93
C VAL A 85 10.29 -7.43 -3.00
N PRO A 86 11.24 -8.23 -2.47
CA PRO A 86 10.89 -9.33 -1.58
C PRO A 86 10.20 -8.85 -0.30
N LEU A 87 10.61 -7.71 0.27
CA LEU A 87 9.96 -7.15 1.46
C LEU A 87 8.51 -6.74 1.18
N LEU A 88 8.23 -6.19 -0.01
CA LEU A 88 6.87 -5.89 -0.46
C LEU A 88 6.03 -7.17 -0.57
N GLY A 89 6.60 -8.24 -1.12
CA GLY A 89 5.96 -9.56 -1.16
C GLY A 89 5.64 -10.10 0.25
N GLY A 90 6.55 -9.91 1.22
CA GLY A 90 6.33 -10.25 2.62
C GLY A 90 5.19 -9.44 3.25
N ALA A 91 5.09 -8.14 2.94
CA ALA A 91 3.99 -7.30 3.38
C ALA A 91 2.63 -7.81 2.84
N PHE A 92 2.57 -8.22 1.57
CA PHE A 92 1.35 -8.82 1.02
C PHE A 92 0.99 -10.16 1.67
N CYS A 93 1.98 -11.00 2.00
CA CYS A 93 1.72 -12.23 2.76
C CYS A 93 1.10 -11.93 4.14
N ALA A 94 1.65 -10.94 4.86
CA ALA A 94 1.13 -10.50 6.15
C ALA A 94 -0.29 -9.90 6.03
N CYS A 95 -0.52 -9.00 5.06
CA CYS A 95 -1.85 -8.43 4.82
C CYS A 95 -2.88 -9.50 4.44
N THR A 96 -2.48 -10.52 3.68
CA THR A 96 -3.35 -11.66 3.37
C THR A 96 -3.71 -12.41 4.65
N TRP A 97 -2.76 -12.64 5.55
CA TRP A 97 -3.01 -13.30 6.82
C TRP A 97 -3.97 -12.49 7.72
N HIS A 98 -3.76 -11.18 7.80
CA HIS A 98 -4.63 -10.26 8.52
C HIS A 98 -6.04 -10.17 7.94
N PHE A 99 -6.19 -10.28 6.62
CA PHE A 99 -7.50 -10.34 5.96
C PHE A 99 -8.31 -11.56 6.41
N PHE A 100 -7.65 -12.68 6.69
CA PHE A 100 -8.26 -13.89 7.28
C PHE A 100 -8.21 -13.90 8.82
N TYR A 101 -8.14 -12.71 9.42
CA TYR A 101 -8.22 -12.47 10.85
C TYR A 101 -7.13 -13.16 11.67
N ASN A 102 -6.00 -13.59 11.14
CA ASN A 102 -5.01 -14.32 11.94
C ASN A 102 -5.56 -15.59 12.61
N SER A 103 -6.51 -16.28 11.98
CA SER A 103 -7.18 -17.42 12.62
C SER A 103 -6.26 -18.63 12.74
N GLU A 104 -5.78 -18.94 13.95
CA GLU A 104 -4.99 -20.16 14.23
C GLU A 104 -5.69 -21.44 13.71
N SER A 105 -7.02 -21.45 13.72
CA SER A 105 -7.81 -22.57 13.20
C SER A 105 -7.64 -22.77 11.69
N LEU A 106 -7.38 -21.71 10.92
CA LEU A 106 -7.07 -21.76 9.50
C LEU A 106 -5.62 -22.16 9.25
N GLU A 107 -4.70 -21.76 10.15
CA GLU A 107 -3.30 -22.19 10.11
C GLU A 107 -3.19 -23.71 10.29
N VAL A 108 -3.91 -24.28 11.26
CA VAL A 108 -3.89 -25.73 11.54
C VAL A 108 -4.66 -26.54 10.49
N ARG A 109 -5.71 -25.95 9.88
CA ARG A 109 -6.62 -26.67 8.98
C ARG A 109 -6.28 -26.56 7.51
N LEU A 110 -5.72 -25.42 7.08
CA LEU A 110 -5.34 -25.17 5.70
C LEU A 110 -3.81 -24.97 5.60
N PRO A 111 -3.08 -25.90 4.95
CA PRO A 111 -1.62 -25.83 4.87
C PRO A 111 -1.11 -24.60 4.11
N PHE A 112 -1.96 -23.98 3.27
CA PHE A 112 -1.67 -22.73 2.59
C PHE A 112 -1.35 -21.58 3.55
N PHE A 113 -2.05 -21.47 4.68
CA PHE A 113 -1.84 -20.35 5.62
C PHE A 113 -0.51 -20.46 6.38
N GLN A 114 -0.07 -21.66 6.76
CA GLN A 114 1.28 -21.87 7.28
C GLN A 114 2.35 -21.52 6.24
N ALA A 115 2.10 -21.87 4.97
CA ALA A 115 3.01 -21.49 3.89
C ALA A 115 3.12 -19.97 3.72
N LEU A 116 2.04 -19.20 3.91
CA LEU A 116 2.09 -17.74 3.89
C LEU A 116 2.96 -17.15 5.00
N VAL A 117 2.85 -17.65 6.24
CA VAL A 117 3.68 -17.18 7.37
C VAL A 117 5.16 -17.54 7.15
N ALA A 118 5.44 -18.76 6.71
CA ALA A 118 6.80 -19.18 6.36
C ALA A 118 7.37 -18.36 5.19
N LEU A 119 6.55 -18.11 4.16
CA LEU A 119 6.93 -17.31 3.01
C LEU A 119 7.20 -15.85 3.39
N GLN A 120 6.37 -15.26 4.26
CA GLN A 120 6.63 -13.93 4.82
C GLN A 120 8.02 -13.89 5.45
N GLY A 121 8.34 -14.84 6.34
CA GLY A 121 9.64 -14.92 6.99
C GLY A 121 10.80 -15.09 6.00
N ALA A 122 10.65 -15.98 5.01
CA ALA A 122 11.64 -16.19 3.97
C ALA A 122 11.88 -14.92 3.13
N LEU A 123 10.80 -14.24 2.72
CA LEU A 123 10.86 -12.98 1.97
C LEU A 123 11.50 -11.85 2.79
N THR A 124 11.29 -11.82 4.10
CA THR A 124 11.99 -10.88 4.99
C THR A 124 13.49 -11.12 4.99
N VAL A 125 13.94 -12.38 5.13
CA VAL A 125 15.38 -12.71 5.12
C VAL A 125 16.00 -12.39 3.76
N ILE A 126 15.34 -12.82 2.67
CA ILE A 126 15.80 -12.58 1.30
C ILE A 126 15.85 -11.07 1.01
N GLY A 127 14.81 -10.33 1.36
CA GLY A 127 14.71 -8.89 1.12
C GLY A 127 15.76 -8.09 1.87
N ASN A 128 15.95 -8.33 3.17
CA ASN A 128 17.00 -7.67 3.94
C ASN A 128 18.39 -7.99 3.39
N THR A 129 18.64 -9.26 3.04
CA THR A 129 19.91 -9.66 2.43
C THR A 129 20.15 -8.97 1.09
N ALA A 130 19.13 -8.92 0.22
CA ALA A 130 19.20 -8.27 -1.08
C ALA A 130 19.45 -6.75 -0.95
N MET A 131 18.79 -6.09 0.00
CA MET A 131 19.02 -4.67 0.29
C MET A 131 20.44 -4.43 0.83
N CYS A 132 20.98 -5.29 1.70
CA CYS A 132 22.37 -5.21 2.16
C CYS A 132 23.36 -5.34 1.00
N VAL A 133 23.16 -6.31 0.11
CA VAL A 133 23.99 -6.50 -1.09
C VAL A 133 23.90 -5.29 -2.02
N ALA A 134 22.70 -4.75 -2.23
CA ALA A 134 22.50 -3.55 -3.05
C ALA A 134 23.19 -2.32 -2.44
N ALA A 135 23.06 -2.10 -1.13
CA ALA A 135 23.73 -1.03 -0.41
C ALA A 135 25.26 -1.14 -0.51
N PHE A 136 25.81 -2.35 -0.37
CA PHE A 136 27.24 -2.59 -0.55
C PHE A 136 27.70 -2.26 -1.98
N ARG A 137 26.91 -2.62 -3.00
CA ARG A 137 27.20 -2.28 -4.41
C ARG A 137 27.17 -0.77 -4.64
N ILE A 138 26.24 -0.04 -4.03
CA ILE A 138 26.19 1.42 -4.06
C ILE A 138 27.44 2.01 -3.39
N TYR A 139 27.83 1.52 -2.21
CA TYR A 139 29.05 1.99 -1.54
C TYR A 139 30.30 1.83 -2.42
N LYS A 140 30.45 0.65 -3.05
CA LYS A 140 31.57 0.39 -3.96
C LYS A 140 31.56 1.28 -5.20
N SER A 141 30.39 1.56 -5.79
CA SER A 141 30.29 2.48 -6.94
C SER A 141 30.62 3.92 -6.57
N LEU A 142 30.27 4.35 -5.34
CA LEU A 142 30.60 5.68 -4.84
C LEU A 142 32.11 5.83 -4.54
N GLN A 143 32.75 4.82 -3.95
CA GLN A 143 34.20 4.84 -3.71
C GLN A 143 35.00 4.95 -5.01
N GLY A 144 34.73 4.08 -5.98
CA GLY A 144 35.44 4.09 -7.25
C GLY A 144 35.29 5.41 -8.00
N ARG A 145 34.17 6.13 -7.81
CA ARG A 145 33.99 7.45 -8.40
C ARG A 145 34.78 8.54 -7.68
N SER A 146 34.89 8.48 -6.35
CA SER A 146 35.71 9.43 -5.58
C SER A 146 37.19 9.32 -5.90
N GLU A 147 37.67 8.14 -6.29
CA GLU A 147 39.07 7.92 -6.70
C GLU A 147 39.36 8.42 -8.12
N ASN A 148 38.32 8.62 -8.94
CA ASN A 148 38.43 9.06 -10.34
C ASN A 148 38.18 10.57 -10.54
N LEU A 149 37.91 11.32 -9.45
CA LEU A 149 37.73 12.77 -9.42
C LEU A 149 39.01 13.46 -8.93
#